data_AF-A0A8H5UK53-F1
#
_entry.id   AF-A0A8H5UK53-F1
#
_cell.length_a   1.000
_cell.length_b   1.000
_cell.length_c   1.000
_cell.angle_alpha   90.00
_cell.angle_beta   90.00
_cell.angle_gamma   90.00
#
_symmetry.space_group_name_H-M   'P 1'
#
loop_
_entity.id
_entity.type
_entity.pdbx_description
1 polymer ?
#
loop_
_entity_poly.entity_id
_entity_poly.type
_entity_poly.pdbx_seq_one_letter_code
_entity_poly.pdbx_strand_id
1 'polypeptide(L)'
;MATDLKTGRRRATSSAATRPGHTRRKSRAVIQPKSTHTSDEFLQDFLDPTFDPATFLNSTLPPLQQRSIPGRTGDVAPLAELSTQAQTLISQLNAQTSRLSTTLTHLTDDILRSGSRLAYEVELLRGETLSLQETMNETLHDDIKKFVPEGLQEAIEAKNAVAAAAKEDRSAAPSTTAAAVTNDGANPDDPEFIRQLQTLTLVRARLDSVIKTFGDAMEFVFPPSEISVSSGFLSVSAPEPGSAQQSSEEKGKEVLKNIRNEISDLLNKSDDPVQGIEKAAQRIEQLKELNRVWKDTAEEKGRNKFIESLAKTVEDKHRDLMKEMEQTKEKTKVESRSRKGSVTRDAAATVVEDTKAPGGFGLISQLHKLRGGL
;
A
#
# COMPACT_ATOMS: atom_id res chain seq x y z
N MET A 1 13.00 21.82 -77.89
CA MET A 1 11.70 22.45 -78.26
C MET A 1 10.71 22.08 -77.18
N ALA A 2 9.88 22.91 -76.58
CA ALA A 2 9.74 24.35 -76.45
C ALA A 2 8.72 24.49 -75.29
N THR A 3 8.91 25.50 -74.46
CA THR A 3 8.11 25.86 -73.30
C THR A 3 6.63 26.11 -73.63
N ASP A 4 5.71 25.84 -72.70
CA ASP A 4 4.76 26.90 -72.33
C ASP A 4 4.17 26.73 -70.92
N LEU A 5 4.10 27.87 -70.22
CA LEU A 5 3.55 28.08 -68.89
C LEU A 5 2.24 28.85 -69.05
N LYS A 6 1.14 28.37 -68.48
CA LYS A 6 -0.01 29.26 -68.16
C LYS A 6 -0.68 28.86 -66.85
N THR A 7 -0.47 29.74 -65.88
CA THR A 7 -1.12 29.82 -64.57
C THR A 7 -2.64 30.00 -64.65
N GLY A 8 -3.38 29.28 -63.80
CA GLY A 8 -4.77 29.54 -63.46
C GLY A 8 -5.04 29.19 -61.99
N ARG A 9 -5.28 30.22 -61.16
CA ARG A 9 -5.41 30.18 -59.70
C ARG A 9 -6.89 29.99 -59.30
N ARG A 10 -7.11 29.30 -58.17
CA ARG A 10 -8.31 29.27 -57.27
C ARG A 10 -9.46 28.30 -57.61
N ARG A 11 -9.58 27.25 -56.80
CA ARG A 11 -10.57 27.17 -55.70
C ARG A 11 -10.23 25.98 -54.79
N ALA A 12 -9.90 26.29 -53.54
CA ALA A 12 -9.84 25.30 -52.48
C ALA A 12 -11.28 24.93 -52.07
N THR A 13 -11.69 23.71 -52.40
CA THR A 13 -12.86 23.07 -51.78
C THR A 13 -12.33 22.07 -50.77
N SER A 14 -12.36 22.48 -49.51
CA SER A 14 -12.15 21.63 -48.34
C SER A 14 -13.24 20.56 -48.28
N SER A 15 -12.98 19.38 -48.87
CA SER A 15 -13.72 18.17 -48.55
C SER A 15 -13.13 17.58 -47.28
N ALA A 16 -13.76 17.86 -46.15
CA ALA A 16 -13.53 17.14 -44.90
C ALA A 16 -13.92 15.66 -45.15
N ALA A 17 -12.91 14.81 -45.35
CA ALA A 17 -13.09 13.38 -45.40
C ALA A 17 -13.38 12.88 -43.98
N THR A 18 -14.67 12.76 -43.65
CA THR A 18 -15.16 12.04 -42.47
C THR A 18 -14.75 10.58 -42.62
N ARG A 19 -13.67 10.19 -41.94
CA ARG A 19 -13.29 8.78 -41.81
C ARG A 19 -14.41 8.09 -41.01
N PRO A 20 -15.00 6.99 -41.49
CA PRO A 20 -15.93 6.23 -40.67
C PRO A 20 -15.13 5.68 -39.50
N GLY A 21 -15.48 6.11 -38.29
CA GLY A 21 -14.97 5.55 -37.06
C GLY A 21 -15.43 4.11 -36.94
N HIS A 22 -14.66 3.18 -37.50
CA HIS A 22 -14.64 1.83 -36.99
C HIS A 22 -14.21 1.94 -35.53
N THR A 23 -15.18 1.84 -34.62
CA THR A 23 -14.90 1.31 -33.29
C THR A 23 -14.36 -0.08 -33.51
N ARG A 24 -13.02 -0.15 -33.60
CA ARG A 24 -12.23 -1.36 -33.58
C ARG A 24 -12.75 -2.17 -32.41
N ARG A 25 -13.56 -3.20 -32.68
CA ARG A 25 -13.87 -4.28 -31.74
C ARG A 25 -12.54 -4.62 -31.08
N LYS A 26 -12.38 -4.24 -29.81
CA LYS A 26 -11.24 -4.72 -29.02
C LYS A 26 -11.37 -6.24 -29.08
N SER A 27 -10.31 -6.90 -29.53
CA SER A 27 -10.24 -8.35 -29.59
C SER A 27 -10.70 -8.91 -28.26
N ARG A 28 -11.83 -9.64 -28.26
CA ARG A 28 -12.41 -10.33 -27.10
C ARG A 28 -11.28 -11.13 -26.46
N ALA A 29 -10.82 -10.69 -25.29
CA ALA A 29 -9.88 -11.47 -24.52
C ALA A 29 -10.64 -12.74 -24.10
N VAL A 30 -10.18 -13.91 -24.55
CA VAL A 30 -10.76 -15.18 -24.11
C VAL A 30 -10.30 -15.37 -22.66
N ILE A 31 -11.13 -14.95 -21.72
CA ILE A 31 -10.86 -15.11 -20.30
C ILE A 31 -11.12 -16.57 -19.96
N GLN A 32 -10.07 -17.26 -19.50
CA GLN A 32 -10.21 -18.65 -19.09
C GLN A 32 -11.06 -18.72 -17.82
N PRO A 33 -12.07 -19.59 -17.77
CA PRO A 33 -12.90 -19.76 -16.59
C PRO A 33 -12.05 -20.28 -15.42
N LYS A 34 -12.15 -19.63 -14.27
CA LYS A 34 -11.38 -19.99 -13.07
C LYS A 34 -11.96 -21.20 -12.34
N SER A 35 -13.19 -21.58 -12.67
CA SER A 35 -13.89 -22.71 -12.05
C SER A 35 -14.88 -23.34 -13.03
N THR A 36 -15.21 -24.62 -12.80
CA THR A 36 -16.24 -25.36 -13.56
C THR A 36 -17.62 -24.69 -13.49
N HIS A 37 -17.86 -23.84 -12.48
CA HIS A 37 -19.12 -23.11 -12.33
C HIS A 37 -19.21 -21.84 -13.19
N THR A 38 -18.09 -21.39 -13.76
CA THR A 38 -18.00 -20.17 -14.60
C THR A 38 -17.65 -20.47 -16.06
N SER A 39 -17.63 -21.74 -16.45
CA SER A 39 -17.30 -22.19 -17.81
C SER A 39 -18.44 -22.05 -18.82
N ASP A 40 -19.59 -21.54 -18.41
CA ASP A 40 -20.71 -21.26 -19.33
C ASP A 40 -20.30 -20.15 -20.32
N GLU A 41 -20.57 -20.37 -21.61
CA GLU A 41 -20.24 -19.43 -22.68
C GLU A 41 -20.91 -18.08 -22.47
N PHE A 42 -22.13 -18.07 -21.92
CA PHE A 42 -22.84 -16.83 -21.60
C PHE A 42 -22.14 -16.03 -20.49
N LEU A 43 -21.48 -16.70 -19.54
CA LEU A 43 -20.83 -16.02 -18.42
C LEU A 43 -19.51 -15.35 -18.80
N GLN A 44 -18.92 -15.71 -19.94
CA GLN A 44 -17.61 -15.18 -20.36
C GLN A 44 -17.58 -13.66 -20.45
N ASP A 45 -18.67 -13.04 -20.90
CA ASP A 45 -18.75 -11.58 -21.02
C ASP A 45 -18.76 -10.91 -19.64
N PHE A 46 -19.30 -11.57 -18.61
CA PHE A 46 -19.35 -11.08 -17.23
C PHE A 46 -18.04 -11.31 -16.45
N LEU A 47 -17.12 -12.13 -16.98
CA LEU A 47 -15.82 -12.38 -16.36
C LEU A 47 -14.79 -11.29 -16.68
N ASP A 48 -15.10 -10.36 -17.59
CA ASP A 48 -14.21 -9.25 -17.94
C ASP A 48 -14.12 -8.23 -16.78
N PRO A 49 -12.92 -7.95 -16.23
CA PRO A 49 -12.75 -6.92 -15.19
C PRO A 49 -13.13 -5.52 -15.66
N THR A 50 -13.23 -5.29 -16.98
CA THR A 50 -13.69 -4.02 -17.58
C THR A 50 -15.12 -4.08 -18.09
N PHE A 51 -15.91 -5.07 -17.65
CA PHE A 51 -17.31 -5.24 -18.05
C PHE A 51 -18.14 -3.99 -17.75
N ASP A 52 -18.85 -3.50 -18.77
CA ASP A 52 -19.84 -2.43 -18.64
C ASP A 52 -21.23 -2.94 -19.08
N PRO A 53 -22.23 -2.95 -18.18
CA PRO A 53 -23.57 -3.45 -18.49
C PRO A 53 -24.25 -2.66 -19.62
N ALA A 54 -23.95 -1.36 -19.76
CA ALA A 54 -24.55 -0.55 -20.81
C ALA A 54 -24.01 -0.96 -22.19
N THR A 55 -22.69 -1.13 -22.33
CA THR A 55 -22.10 -1.65 -23.57
C THR A 55 -22.55 -3.08 -23.89
N PHE A 56 -22.69 -3.95 -22.88
CA PHE A 56 -23.18 -5.32 -23.05
C PHE A 56 -24.60 -5.34 -23.64
N LEU A 57 -25.55 -4.61 -23.06
CA LEU A 57 -26.92 -4.53 -23.56
C LEU A 57 -27.00 -3.90 -24.96
N ASN A 58 -26.23 -2.85 -25.21
CA ASN A 58 -26.17 -2.21 -26.53
C ASN A 58 -25.54 -3.08 -27.61
N SER A 59 -24.74 -4.08 -27.23
CA SER A 59 -24.10 -5.04 -28.14
C SER A 59 -24.92 -6.31 -28.37
N THR A 60 -25.74 -6.70 -27.38
CA THR A 60 -26.58 -7.91 -27.42
C THR A 60 -27.96 -7.65 -28.00
N LEU A 61 -28.49 -6.43 -27.83
CA LEU A 61 -29.80 -6.04 -28.36
C LEU A 61 -29.65 -5.28 -29.69
N PRO A 62 -30.42 -5.64 -30.74
CA PRO A 62 -30.45 -4.88 -31.99
C PRO A 62 -30.90 -3.43 -31.77
N PRO A 63 -30.37 -2.46 -32.55
CA PRO A 63 -30.81 -1.08 -32.45
C PRO A 63 -32.30 -0.97 -32.83
N LEU A 64 -33.05 -0.21 -32.04
CA LEU A 64 -34.47 0.05 -32.28
C LEU A 64 -34.71 0.68 -33.66
N GLN A 65 -35.79 0.26 -34.32
CA GLN A 65 -36.30 0.85 -35.57
C GLN A 65 -36.88 2.24 -35.34
N GLN A 66 -36.04 3.19 -34.96
CA GLN A 66 -36.39 4.60 -34.92
C GLN A 66 -36.24 5.17 -36.32
N ARG A 67 -37.33 5.10 -37.10
CA ARG A 67 -37.60 5.85 -38.33
C ARG A 67 -36.43 5.85 -39.33
N SER A 68 -36.52 4.94 -40.30
CA SER A 68 -35.63 4.80 -41.47
C SER A 68 -34.97 6.13 -41.90
N ILE A 69 -33.68 6.27 -41.58
CA ILE A 69 -32.81 7.26 -42.20
C ILE A 69 -32.24 6.58 -43.44
N PRO A 70 -32.43 7.13 -44.66
CA PRO A 70 -31.95 6.49 -45.87
C PRO A 70 -30.41 6.44 -45.85
N GLY A 71 -29.84 5.23 -45.87
CA GLY A 71 -28.39 5.02 -45.97
C GLY A 71 -27.76 4.14 -44.88
N ARG A 72 -28.50 3.69 -43.86
CA ARG A 72 -27.97 2.80 -42.82
C ARG A 72 -28.66 1.43 -42.88
N THR A 73 -28.13 0.52 -43.70
CA THR A 73 -28.52 -0.89 -43.77
C THR A 73 -27.93 -1.67 -42.59
N GLY A 74 -28.30 -1.28 -41.37
CA GLY A 74 -28.08 -2.11 -40.18
C GLY A 74 -29.27 -3.03 -39.99
N ASP A 75 -29.05 -4.22 -39.45
CA ASP A 75 -30.10 -5.14 -39.02
C ASP A 75 -30.95 -4.44 -37.94
N VAL A 76 -32.16 -4.01 -38.30
CA VAL A 76 -33.02 -3.19 -37.41
C VAL A 76 -34.28 -3.99 -37.06
N ALA A 77 -34.39 -4.41 -35.80
CA ALA A 77 -35.48 -5.26 -35.33
C ALA A 77 -36.73 -4.45 -34.92
N PRO A 78 -37.94 -4.98 -35.16
CA PRO A 78 -39.19 -4.39 -34.67
C PRO A 78 -39.29 -4.49 -33.14
N LEU A 79 -40.01 -3.54 -32.52
CA LEU A 79 -40.14 -3.42 -31.06
C LEU A 79 -40.65 -4.71 -30.39
N ALA A 80 -41.57 -5.42 -31.05
CA ALA A 80 -42.11 -6.67 -30.52
C ALA A 80 -41.03 -7.75 -30.38
N GLU A 81 -40.18 -7.92 -31.39
CA GLU A 81 -39.08 -8.89 -31.39
C GLU A 81 -38.02 -8.54 -30.34
N LEU A 82 -37.67 -7.25 -30.25
CA LEU A 82 -36.76 -6.77 -29.21
C LEU A 82 -37.31 -7.05 -27.81
N SER A 83 -38.61 -6.83 -27.59
CA SER A 83 -39.25 -7.08 -26.29
C SER A 83 -39.17 -8.56 -25.91
N THR A 84 -39.39 -9.47 -26.86
CA THR A 84 -39.28 -10.91 -26.62
C THR A 84 -37.83 -11.32 -26.34
N GLN A 85 -36.87 -10.80 -27.11
CA GLN A 85 -35.44 -11.09 -26.92
C GLN A 85 -34.93 -10.57 -25.56
N ALA A 86 -35.33 -9.37 -25.16
CA ALA A 86 -34.99 -8.80 -23.86
C ALA A 86 -35.61 -9.62 -22.70
N GLN A 87 -36.86 -10.06 -22.84
CA GLN A 87 -37.50 -10.92 -21.84
C GLN A 87 -36.76 -12.26 -21.70
N THR A 88 -36.38 -12.90 -22.81
CA THR A 88 -35.58 -14.15 -22.79
C THR A 88 -34.24 -13.93 -22.10
N LEU A 89 -33.53 -12.84 -22.43
CA LEU A 89 -32.25 -12.49 -21.83
C LEU A 89 -32.40 -12.27 -20.32
N ILE A 90 -33.42 -11.53 -19.88
CA ILE A 90 -33.70 -11.30 -18.46
C ILE A 90 -34.02 -12.62 -17.74
N SER A 91 -34.83 -13.50 -18.34
CA SER A 91 -35.10 -14.82 -17.76
C SER A 91 -33.83 -15.67 -17.63
N GLN A 92 -32.95 -15.63 -18.64
CA GLN A 92 -31.66 -16.32 -18.61
C GLN A 92 -30.75 -15.77 -17.52
N LEU A 93 -30.64 -14.44 -17.40
CA LEU A 93 -29.87 -13.77 -16.34
C LEU A 93 -30.38 -14.13 -14.97
N ASN A 94 -31.70 -14.13 -14.77
CA ASN A 94 -32.30 -14.46 -13.49
C ASN A 94 -31.99 -15.92 -13.10
N ALA A 95 -32.17 -16.86 -14.04
CA ALA A 95 -31.87 -18.28 -13.81
C ALA A 95 -30.40 -18.51 -13.46
N GLN A 96 -29.46 -17.87 -14.17
CA GLN A 96 -28.04 -17.97 -13.86
C GLN A 96 -27.67 -17.27 -12.55
N THR A 97 -28.28 -16.14 -12.24
CA THR A 97 -28.06 -15.42 -10.97
C THR A 97 -28.49 -16.29 -9.79
N SER A 98 -29.67 -16.91 -9.86
CA SER A 98 -30.12 -17.87 -8.84
C SER A 98 -29.15 -19.04 -8.70
N ARG A 99 -28.73 -19.65 -9.82
CA ARG A 99 -27.78 -20.78 -9.81
C ARG A 99 -26.42 -20.41 -9.21
N LEU A 100 -25.85 -19.28 -9.60
CA LEU A 100 -24.57 -18.80 -9.07
C LEU A 100 -24.69 -18.43 -7.60
N SER A 101 -25.81 -17.83 -7.18
CA SER A 101 -26.08 -17.57 -5.77
C SER A 101 -26.13 -18.85 -4.94
N THR A 102 -26.85 -19.88 -5.40
CA THR A 102 -26.89 -21.18 -4.72
C THR A 102 -25.51 -21.83 -4.65
N THR A 103 -24.73 -21.73 -5.74
CA THR A 103 -23.36 -22.26 -5.79
C THR A 103 -22.44 -21.52 -4.82
N LEU A 104 -22.56 -20.19 -4.72
CA LEU A 104 -21.80 -19.38 -3.77
C LEU A 104 -22.11 -19.77 -2.33
N THR A 105 -23.39 -19.94 -1.99
CA THR A 105 -23.80 -20.42 -0.68
C THR A 105 -23.18 -21.79 -0.37
N HIS A 106 -23.28 -22.75 -1.31
CA HIS A 106 -22.69 -24.07 -1.13
C HIS A 106 -21.17 -24.04 -0.92
N LEU A 107 -20.44 -23.27 -1.75
CA LEU A 107 -19.00 -23.12 -1.61
C LEU A 107 -18.61 -22.44 -0.28
N THR A 108 -19.42 -21.49 0.18
CA THR A 108 -19.21 -20.84 1.49
C THR A 108 -19.37 -21.82 2.63
N ASP A 109 -20.43 -22.63 2.59
CA ASP A 109 -20.67 -23.66 3.60
C ASP A 109 -19.57 -24.73 3.58
N ASP A 110 -19.13 -25.15 2.40
CA ASP A 110 -18.01 -26.09 2.23
C ASP A 110 -16.70 -25.53 2.78
N ILE A 111 -16.42 -24.24 2.58
CA ILE A 111 -15.24 -23.57 3.15
C ILE A 111 -15.33 -23.54 4.68
N LEU A 112 -16.47 -23.16 5.24
CA LEU A 112 -16.66 -23.12 6.70
C LEU A 112 -16.55 -24.52 7.32
N ARG A 113 -17.09 -25.54 6.65
CA ARG A 113 -17.04 -26.93 7.12
C ARG A 113 -15.66 -27.55 6.95
N SER A 114 -14.99 -27.31 5.82
CA SER A 114 -13.63 -27.81 5.59
C SER A 114 -12.59 -27.10 6.47
N GLY A 115 -12.83 -25.84 6.85
CA GLY A 115 -11.97 -25.10 7.78
C GLY A 115 -11.85 -25.76 9.16
N SER A 116 -12.95 -26.21 9.74
CA SER A 116 -12.92 -26.91 11.04
C SER A 116 -12.26 -28.29 10.95
N ARG A 117 -12.49 -29.03 9.86
CA ARG A 117 -11.83 -30.31 9.60
C ARG A 117 -10.32 -30.15 9.40
N LEU A 118 -9.90 -29.17 8.62
CA LEU A 118 -8.50 -28.87 8.38
C LEU A 118 -7.80 -28.45 9.68
N ALA A 119 -8.45 -27.67 10.53
CA ALA A 119 -7.91 -27.33 11.85
C ALA A 119 -7.65 -28.58 12.71
N TYR A 120 -8.56 -29.56 12.70
CA TYR A 120 -8.34 -30.82 13.40
C TYR A 120 -7.18 -31.63 12.79
N GLU A 121 -7.11 -31.75 11.47
CA GLU A 121 -6.03 -32.48 10.78
C GLU A 121 -4.66 -31.82 11.04
N VAL A 122 -4.60 -30.48 11.10
CA VAL A 122 -3.39 -29.73 11.45
C VAL A 122 -2.98 -29.97 12.90
N GLU A 123 -3.93 -29.95 13.85
CA GLU A 123 -3.61 -30.20 15.26
C GLU A 123 -3.19 -31.65 15.50
N LEU A 124 -3.80 -32.60 14.78
CA LEU A 124 -3.39 -34.00 14.79
C LEU A 124 -1.96 -34.17 14.25
N LEU A 125 -1.65 -33.60 13.08
CA LEU A 125 -0.31 -33.62 12.51
C LEU A 125 0.72 -32.96 13.42
N ARG A 126 0.34 -31.87 14.10
CA ARG A 126 1.19 -31.20 15.09
C ARG A 126 1.47 -32.12 16.28
N GLY A 127 0.44 -32.80 16.80
CA GLY A 127 0.57 -33.77 17.88
C GLY A 127 1.48 -34.94 17.50
N GLU A 128 1.30 -35.50 16.30
CA GLU A 128 2.16 -36.57 15.76
C GLU A 128 3.61 -36.10 15.56
N THR A 129 3.80 -34.87 15.06
CA THR A 129 5.14 -34.29 14.88
C THR A 129 5.84 -34.05 16.23
N LEU A 130 5.10 -33.57 17.24
CA LEU A 130 5.63 -33.40 18.59
C LEU A 130 5.98 -34.75 19.23
N SER A 131 5.12 -35.76 19.06
CA SER A 131 5.37 -37.11 19.54
C SER A 131 6.57 -37.76 18.84
N LEU A 132 6.74 -37.54 17.54
CA LEU A 132 7.92 -37.96 16.78
C LEU A 132 9.17 -37.25 17.28
N GLN A 133 9.09 -35.95 17.55
CA GLN A 133 10.20 -35.17 18.09
C GLN A 133 10.63 -35.65 19.49
N GLU A 134 9.66 -35.94 20.38
CA GLU A 134 9.92 -36.53 21.70
C GLU A 134 10.55 -37.91 21.56
N THR A 135 10.03 -38.75 20.66
CA THR A 135 10.61 -40.06 20.37
C THR A 135 12.05 -39.94 19.85
N MET A 136 12.34 -39.01 18.94
CA MET A 136 13.69 -38.82 18.42
C MET A 136 14.68 -38.24 19.44
N ASN A 137 14.23 -37.34 20.33
CA ASN A 137 15.12 -36.63 21.26
C ASN A 137 15.23 -37.27 22.64
N GLU A 138 14.24 -38.05 23.08
CA GLU A 138 14.23 -38.65 24.41
C GLU A 138 14.49 -40.15 24.35
N THR A 139 13.78 -40.89 23.49
CA THR A 139 13.88 -42.37 23.48
C THR A 139 14.95 -42.88 22.53
N LEU A 140 14.98 -42.40 21.29
CA LEU A 140 15.94 -42.84 20.27
C LEU A 140 17.25 -42.06 20.29
N HIS A 141 17.34 -40.95 21.02
CA HIS A 141 18.52 -40.07 20.98
C HIS A 141 19.82 -40.80 21.35
N ASP A 142 19.79 -41.60 22.41
CA ASP A 142 20.96 -42.36 22.84
C ASP A 142 21.29 -43.54 21.93
N ASP A 143 20.29 -44.09 21.24
CA ASP A 143 20.52 -45.12 20.22
C ASP A 143 21.07 -44.51 18.92
N ILE A 144 20.58 -43.34 18.51
CA ILE A 144 21.09 -42.57 17.38
C ILE A 144 22.56 -42.19 17.61
N LYS A 145 22.95 -41.79 18.83
CA LYS A 145 24.35 -41.52 19.18
C LYS A 145 25.27 -42.70 18.91
N LYS A 146 24.81 -43.95 19.12
CA LYS A 146 25.60 -45.16 18.85
C LYS A 146 25.84 -45.39 17.36
N PHE A 147 25.00 -44.82 16.49
CA PHE A 147 25.14 -44.86 15.04
C PHE A 147 25.96 -43.69 14.47
N VAL A 148 26.31 -42.68 15.28
CA VAL A 148 27.24 -41.62 14.89
C VAL A 148 28.67 -42.15 15.05
N PRO A 149 29.48 -42.19 13.99
CA PRO A 149 30.90 -42.54 14.11
C PRO A 149 31.57 -41.56 15.08
N GLU A 150 32.22 -42.07 16.13
CA GLU A 150 32.81 -41.29 17.24
C GLU A 150 33.60 -40.04 16.80
N GLY A 151 34.20 -40.04 15.60
CA GLY A 151 34.97 -38.91 15.07
C GLY A 151 34.16 -37.69 14.57
N LEU A 152 32.84 -37.78 14.37
CA LEU A 152 32.04 -36.63 13.90
C LEU A 152 31.49 -35.77 15.06
N GLN A 153 31.25 -36.39 16.22
CA GLN A 153 30.76 -35.69 17.40
C GLN A 153 31.86 -34.78 18.00
N GLU A 154 33.10 -35.29 18.07
CA GLU A 154 34.28 -34.49 18.46
C GLU A 154 34.52 -33.31 17.48
N ALA A 155 34.29 -33.52 16.18
CA ALA A 155 34.44 -32.46 15.18
C ALA A 155 33.36 -31.37 15.32
N ILE A 156 32.13 -31.71 15.72
CA ILE A 156 31.04 -30.75 15.96
C ILE A 156 31.25 -30.00 17.29
N GLU A 157 31.67 -30.70 18.35
CA GLU A 157 31.98 -30.09 19.65
C GLU A 157 33.20 -29.17 19.57
N ALA A 158 34.26 -29.55 18.85
CA ALA A 158 35.41 -28.69 18.58
C ALA A 158 35.00 -27.43 17.78
N LYS A 159 34.09 -27.55 16.81
CA LYS A 159 33.62 -26.41 16.00
C LYS A 159 32.72 -25.46 16.80
N ASN A 160 31.92 -25.99 17.72
CA ASN A 160 31.09 -25.19 18.64
C ASN A 160 31.94 -24.50 19.73
N ALA A 161 32.99 -25.15 20.23
CA ALA A 161 33.94 -24.54 21.17
C ALA A 161 34.76 -23.40 20.53
N VAL A 162 35.17 -23.55 19.26
CA VAL A 162 35.84 -22.49 18.49
C VAL A 162 34.90 -21.30 18.21
N ALA A 163 33.61 -21.55 17.98
CA ALA A 163 32.61 -20.49 17.80
C ALA A 163 32.29 -19.75 19.11
N ALA A 164 32.41 -20.40 20.27
CA ALA A 164 32.25 -19.77 21.58
C ALA A 164 33.47 -18.92 21.98
N ALA A 165 34.70 -19.39 21.67
CA ALA A 165 35.93 -18.64 21.93
C ALA A 165 36.09 -17.37 21.05
N ALA A 166 35.45 -17.34 19.88
CA ALA A 166 35.47 -16.17 18.98
C ALA A 166 34.59 -14.99 19.44
N LYS A 167 33.85 -15.12 20.55
CA LYS A 167 32.98 -14.05 21.09
C LYS A 167 33.60 -13.20 22.20
N GLU A 168 34.79 -13.53 22.72
CA GLU A 168 35.36 -12.83 23.88
C GLU A 168 36.53 -11.88 23.60
N ASP A 169 37.03 -11.77 22.36
CA ASP A 169 38.17 -10.89 22.07
C ASP A 169 37.99 -10.05 20.79
N ARG A 170 37.17 -8.99 20.88
CA ARG A 170 37.21 -7.82 19.98
C ARG A 170 36.82 -6.54 20.72
N SER A 171 37.73 -6.05 21.56
CA SER A 171 37.81 -4.62 21.94
C SER A 171 39.18 -4.07 21.57
N ALA A 172 39.32 -3.60 20.32
CA ALA A 172 40.21 -2.49 19.93
C ALA A 172 40.07 -2.24 18.41
N ALA A 173 39.72 -1.01 18.05
CA ALA A 173 39.74 -0.51 16.67
C ALA A 173 41.18 -0.48 16.10
N PRO A 174 41.38 -0.36 14.78
CA PRO A 174 41.44 1.00 14.23
C PRO A 174 40.92 1.19 12.77
N SER A 175 40.38 2.39 12.54
CA SER A 175 40.46 3.29 11.37
C SER A 175 40.64 2.75 9.93
N THR A 176 39.63 3.07 9.12
CA THR A 176 39.68 3.67 7.75
C THR A 176 40.77 3.25 6.76
N THR A 177 40.37 2.60 5.67
CA THR A 177 40.64 3.08 4.31
C THR A 177 39.49 2.72 3.39
N ALA A 178 39.08 3.69 2.58
CA ALA A 178 38.06 3.54 1.56
C ALA A 178 38.55 2.62 0.44
N ALA A 179 37.74 1.63 0.06
CA ALA A 179 37.81 1.01 -1.24
C ALA A 179 36.41 0.54 -1.64
N ALA A 180 35.89 1.26 -2.64
CA ALA A 180 34.86 0.94 -3.61
C ALA A 180 34.14 -0.42 -3.54
N VAL A 181 32.81 -0.30 -3.63
CA VAL A 181 31.89 -1.23 -4.24
C VAL A 181 32.48 -1.87 -5.50
N THR A 182 32.63 -3.20 -5.50
CA THR A 182 32.56 -4.03 -6.71
C THR A 182 31.80 -5.31 -6.39
N ASN A 183 30.56 -5.39 -6.88
CA ASN A 183 29.97 -6.64 -7.32
C ASN A 183 30.86 -7.21 -8.43
N ASP A 184 31.61 -8.27 -8.15
CA ASP A 184 31.79 -9.43 -9.05
C ASP A 184 32.71 -10.43 -8.34
N GLY A 185 32.33 -11.70 -8.31
CA GLY A 185 33.07 -12.72 -7.57
C GLY A 185 32.54 -14.13 -7.77
N ALA A 186 31.94 -14.41 -8.93
CA ALA A 186 31.84 -15.78 -9.40
C ALA A 186 33.17 -16.14 -10.07
N ASN A 187 34.14 -16.62 -9.29
CA ASN A 187 35.31 -17.24 -9.91
C ASN A 187 34.82 -18.43 -10.76
N PRO A 188 35.15 -18.49 -12.06
CA PRO A 188 34.72 -19.58 -12.93
C PRO A 188 35.35 -20.94 -12.56
N ASP A 189 36.32 -20.95 -11.64
CA ASP A 189 37.01 -22.15 -11.14
C ASP A 189 36.42 -22.71 -9.83
N ASP A 190 35.39 -22.09 -9.27
CA ASP A 190 34.75 -22.62 -8.06
C ASP A 190 33.95 -23.89 -8.41
N PRO A 191 34.17 -25.02 -7.70
CA PRO A 191 33.41 -26.25 -7.89
C PRO A 191 31.90 -26.03 -7.77
N GLU A 192 31.12 -26.77 -8.56
CA GLU A 192 29.64 -26.71 -8.61
C GLU A 192 28.97 -26.65 -7.23
N PHE A 193 29.45 -27.44 -6.26
CA PHE A 193 28.90 -27.45 -4.90
C PHE A 193 29.13 -26.15 -4.13
N ILE A 194 30.23 -25.42 -4.38
CA ILE A 194 30.50 -24.10 -3.79
C ILE A 194 29.56 -23.05 -4.40
N ARG A 195 29.35 -23.09 -5.72
CA ARG A 195 28.38 -22.21 -6.40
C ARG A 195 26.95 -22.46 -5.91
N GLN A 196 26.57 -23.74 -5.73
CA GLN A 196 25.28 -24.11 -5.16
C GLN A 196 25.15 -23.63 -3.71
N LEU A 197 26.18 -23.77 -2.88
CA LEU A 197 26.18 -23.28 -1.50
C LEU A 197 26.07 -21.75 -1.44
N GLN A 198 26.81 -21.02 -2.27
CA GLN A 198 26.72 -19.56 -2.39
C GLN A 198 25.32 -19.14 -2.82
N THR A 199 24.75 -19.83 -3.81
CA THR A 199 23.38 -19.59 -4.27
C THR A 199 22.36 -19.85 -3.16
N LEU A 200 22.48 -20.97 -2.43
CA LEU A 200 21.60 -21.28 -1.30
C LEU A 200 21.76 -20.27 -0.15
N THR A 201 22.96 -19.76 0.09
CA THR A 201 23.21 -18.69 1.08
C THR A 201 22.53 -17.39 0.67
N LEU A 202 22.61 -17.03 -0.62
CA LEU A 202 21.94 -15.86 -1.18
C LEU A 202 20.41 -16.00 -1.14
N VAL A 203 19.90 -17.19 -1.48
CA VAL A 203 18.47 -17.52 -1.41
C VAL A 203 17.99 -17.46 0.04
N ARG A 204 18.75 -18.01 1.00
CA ARG A 204 18.43 -17.92 2.42
C ARG A 204 18.36 -16.47 2.89
N ALA A 205 19.40 -15.67 2.61
CA ALA A 205 19.41 -14.25 2.98
C ALA A 205 18.23 -13.49 2.35
N ARG A 206 17.86 -13.82 1.11
CA ARG A 206 16.69 -13.25 0.44
C ARG A 206 15.38 -13.68 1.10
N LEU A 207 15.23 -14.96 1.45
CA LEU A 207 14.06 -15.48 2.16
C LEU A 207 13.93 -14.84 3.54
N ASP A 208 15.02 -14.74 4.30
CA ASP A 208 15.05 -14.07 5.60
C ASP A 208 14.61 -12.60 5.49
N SER A 209 15.07 -11.90 4.45
CA SER A 209 14.63 -10.53 4.15
C SER A 209 13.14 -10.46 3.81
N VAL A 210 12.63 -11.39 2.99
CA VAL A 210 11.20 -11.44 2.63
C VAL A 210 10.35 -11.72 3.86
N ILE A 211 10.71 -12.73 4.65
CA ILE A 211 10.02 -13.09 5.91
C ILE A 211 9.97 -11.89 6.84
N LYS A 212 11.08 -11.15 6.99
CA LYS A 212 11.11 -9.94 7.81
C LYS A 212 10.15 -8.88 7.27
N THR A 213 10.22 -8.55 5.98
CA THR A 213 9.36 -7.51 5.39
C THR A 213 7.87 -7.88 5.46
N PHE A 214 7.49 -9.13 5.22
CA PHE A 214 6.10 -9.57 5.33
C PHE A 214 5.66 -9.75 6.78
N GLY A 215 6.56 -10.10 7.70
CA GLY A 215 6.31 -10.13 9.14
C GLY A 215 6.00 -8.74 9.68
N ASP A 216 6.88 -7.78 9.41
CA ASP A 216 6.68 -6.36 9.76
C ASP A 216 5.39 -5.83 9.11
N ALA A 217 5.08 -6.27 7.88
CA ALA A 217 3.86 -5.88 7.19
C ALA A 217 2.61 -6.43 7.89
N MET A 218 2.62 -7.71 8.28
CA MET A 218 1.54 -8.32 9.04
C MET A 218 1.33 -7.67 10.41
N GLU A 219 2.40 -7.19 11.06
CA GLU A 219 2.29 -6.45 12.32
C GLU A 219 1.63 -5.07 12.12
N PHE A 220 1.86 -4.42 10.98
CA PHE A 220 1.19 -3.19 10.59
C PHE A 220 -0.25 -3.45 10.12
N VAL A 221 -1.13 -3.83 11.06
CA VAL A 221 -2.55 -4.07 10.83
C VAL A 221 -3.32 -2.74 10.69
N PHE A 222 -4.14 -2.62 9.66
CA PHE A 222 -4.96 -1.44 9.41
C PHE A 222 -6.44 -1.74 9.73
N PRO A 223 -7.13 -0.93 10.55
CA PRO A 223 -8.50 -1.23 10.96
C PRO A 223 -9.49 -1.08 9.78
N PRO A 224 -10.49 -1.97 9.66
CA PRO A 224 -11.43 -1.98 8.54
C PRO A 224 -12.34 -0.74 8.48
N SER A 225 -12.43 0.02 9.57
CA SER A 225 -13.11 1.32 9.59
C SER A 225 -12.34 2.39 8.80
N GLU A 226 -11.02 2.34 8.72
CA GLU A 226 -10.19 3.34 8.02
C GLU A 226 -10.10 3.09 6.50
N ILE A 227 -10.29 1.84 6.04
CA ILE A 227 -10.48 1.55 4.60
C ILE A 227 -11.85 2.04 4.10
N SER A 228 -12.85 2.06 4.99
CA SER A 228 -14.25 2.33 4.65
C SER A 228 -14.59 3.82 4.52
N VAL A 229 -13.67 4.72 4.88
CA VAL A 229 -13.90 6.19 4.79
C VAL A 229 -13.96 6.68 3.33
N SER A 230 -13.53 5.88 2.35
CA SER A 230 -13.73 6.22 0.92
C SER A 230 -15.08 5.80 0.34
N SER A 231 -15.87 5.05 1.11
CA SER A 231 -17.21 4.56 0.75
C SER A 231 -18.22 4.93 1.84
N GLY A 232 -18.30 6.23 2.15
CA GLY A 232 -19.43 6.79 2.88
C GLY A 232 -20.72 6.69 2.07
N PHE A 233 -21.83 6.37 2.74
CA PHE A 233 -23.23 6.35 2.28
C PHE A 233 -23.86 5.02 1.81
N LEU A 234 -23.53 3.89 2.44
CA LEU A 234 -24.47 2.76 2.53
C LEU A 234 -24.68 2.35 3.98
N SER A 235 -25.46 3.15 4.72
CA SER A 235 -26.14 2.67 5.94
C SER A 235 -27.19 1.65 5.54
N VAL A 236 -26.76 0.40 5.41
CA VAL A 236 -27.63 -0.77 5.60
C VAL A 236 -27.23 -1.32 6.95
N SER A 237 -28.19 -1.43 7.87
CA SER A 237 -28.01 -2.02 9.19
C SER A 237 -27.21 -3.33 9.11
N ALA A 238 -25.91 -3.25 9.35
CA ALA A 238 -25.05 -4.41 9.43
C ALA A 238 -25.31 -5.09 10.79
N PRO A 239 -25.42 -6.43 10.85
CA PRO A 239 -25.51 -7.14 12.12
C PRO A 239 -24.31 -6.78 13.00
N GLU A 240 -24.52 -6.76 14.31
CA GLU A 240 -23.50 -6.51 15.32
C GLU A 240 -22.20 -7.27 14.99
N PRO A 241 -21.06 -6.58 14.80
CA PRO A 241 -19.81 -7.24 14.46
C PRO A 241 -19.39 -8.12 15.63
N GLY A 242 -19.32 -9.43 15.39
CA GLY A 242 -18.93 -10.42 16.40
C GLY A 242 -17.57 -10.11 17.03
N SER A 243 -17.34 -10.69 18.21
CA SER A 243 -16.16 -10.45 19.08
C SER A 243 -14.80 -10.54 18.38
N ALA A 244 -14.66 -11.37 17.33
CA ALA A 244 -13.42 -11.48 16.56
C ALA A 244 -13.11 -10.23 15.71
N GLN A 245 -14.13 -9.61 15.11
CA GLN A 245 -13.96 -8.40 14.29
C GLN A 245 -13.64 -7.20 15.19
N GLN A 246 -14.26 -7.12 16.37
CA GLN A 246 -13.92 -6.12 17.39
C GLN A 246 -12.47 -6.26 17.86
N SER A 247 -11.97 -7.48 18.04
CA SER A 247 -10.57 -7.72 18.41
C SER A 247 -9.60 -7.27 17.31
N SER A 248 -9.91 -7.53 16.03
CA SER A 248 -9.08 -7.07 14.91
C SER A 248 -9.11 -5.55 14.73
N GLU A 249 -10.27 -4.92 14.96
CA GLU A 249 -10.42 -3.48 14.87
C GLU A 249 -9.71 -2.75 16.00
N GLU A 250 -9.82 -3.23 17.24
CA GLU A 250 -9.10 -2.65 18.38
C GLU A 250 -7.59 -2.79 18.20
N LYS A 251 -7.10 -3.98 17.79
CA LYS A 251 -5.67 -4.20 17.50
C LYS A 251 -5.15 -3.25 16.42
N GLY A 252 -5.88 -3.07 15.32
CA GLY A 252 -5.50 -2.13 14.26
C GLY A 252 -5.45 -0.68 14.75
N LYS A 253 -6.41 -0.27 15.58
CA LYS A 253 -6.39 1.07 16.21
C LYS A 253 -5.24 1.24 17.19
N GLU A 254 -4.93 0.22 17.97
CA GLU A 254 -3.81 0.22 18.91
C GLU A 254 -2.47 0.33 18.18
N VAL A 255 -2.26 -0.43 17.10
CA VAL A 255 -1.05 -0.34 16.26
C VAL A 255 -0.88 1.07 15.68
N LEU A 256 -1.93 1.67 15.13
CA LEU A 256 -1.87 3.05 14.61
C LEU A 256 -1.58 4.09 15.70
N LYS A 257 -2.15 3.91 16.91
CA LYS A 257 -1.84 4.75 18.08
C LYS A 257 -0.38 4.59 18.49
N ASN A 258 0.13 3.36 18.53
CA ASN A 258 1.51 3.06 18.90
C ASN A 258 2.49 3.71 17.92
N ILE A 259 2.25 3.61 16.60
CA ILE A 259 3.09 4.28 15.59
C ILE A 259 3.05 5.81 15.73
N ARG A 260 1.86 6.38 15.99
CA ARG A 260 1.74 7.83 16.23
C ARG A 260 2.49 8.26 17.49
N ASN A 261 2.40 7.47 18.56
CA ASN A 261 3.10 7.72 19.81
C ASN A 261 4.62 7.57 19.65
N GLU A 262 5.08 6.55 18.93
CA GLU A 262 6.49 6.33 18.59
C GLU A 262 7.07 7.56 17.89
N ILE A 263 6.39 8.05 16.84
CA ILE A 263 6.82 9.26 16.12
C ILE A 263 6.75 10.50 17.00
N SER A 264 5.72 10.63 17.83
CA SER A 264 5.59 11.75 18.76
C SER A 264 6.68 11.73 19.84
N ASP A 265 7.10 10.55 20.29
CA ASP A 265 8.18 10.35 21.25
C ASP A 265 9.53 10.68 20.62
N LEU A 266 9.77 10.25 19.38
CA LEU A 266 10.97 10.64 18.62
C LEU A 266 11.10 12.16 18.43
N LEU A 267 9.97 12.87 18.32
CA LEU A 267 9.95 14.32 18.13
C LEU A 267 10.05 15.12 19.45
N ASN A 268 9.54 14.59 20.56
CA ASN A 268 9.41 15.36 21.82
C ASN A 268 10.37 14.91 22.93
N LYS A 269 10.88 13.67 22.91
CA LYS A 269 11.75 13.10 23.95
C LYS A 269 13.22 12.98 23.52
N SER A 270 13.56 13.42 22.31
CA SER A 270 14.94 13.44 21.82
C SER A 270 15.73 14.57 22.48
N ASP A 271 16.91 14.26 23.03
CA ASP A 271 17.83 15.27 23.61
C ASP A 271 18.22 16.35 22.58
N ASP A 272 18.41 15.95 21.32
CA ASP A 272 18.62 16.84 20.18
C ASP A 272 17.38 16.86 19.28
N PRO A 273 16.67 17.98 19.15
CA PRO A 273 15.43 18.04 18.40
C PRO A 273 15.65 17.87 16.88
N VAL A 274 16.84 18.22 16.36
CA VAL A 274 17.20 17.97 14.96
C VAL A 274 17.38 16.47 14.68
N GLN A 275 18.05 15.75 15.59
CA GLN A 275 18.21 14.30 15.47
C GLN A 275 16.88 13.55 15.65
N GLY A 276 15.98 14.06 16.50
CA GLY A 276 14.63 13.53 16.66
C GLY A 276 13.82 13.60 15.36
N ILE A 277 13.90 14.74 14.66
CA ILE A 277 13.25 14.91 13.35
C ILE A 277 13.83 13.95 12.31
N GLU A 278 15.16 13.77 12.26
CA GLU A 278 15.80 12.86 11.32
C GLU A 278 15.37 11.40 11.56
N LYS A 279 15.38 10.94 12.82
CA LYS A 279 14.93 9.59 13.20
C LYS A 279 13.45 9.38 12.89
N ALA A 280 12.61 10.39 13.14
CA ALA A 280 11.19 10.34 12.80
C ALA A 280 10.97 10.27 11.27
N ALA A 281 11.75 11.01 10.49
CA ALA A 281 11.72 10.96 9.03
C ALA A 281 12.16 9.59 8.48
N GLN A 282 13.24 9.02 9.03
CA GLN A 282 13.68 7.66 8.70
C GLN A 282 12.61 6.61 9.01
N ARG A 283 11.92 6.74 10.15
CA ARG A 283 10.82 5.83 10.51
C ARG A 283 9.65 5.92 9.53
N ILE A 284 9.30 7.13 9.09
CA ILE A 284 8.26 7.34 8.07
C ILE A 284 8.68 6.74 6.72
N GLU A 285 9.96 6.85 6.35
CA GLU A 285 10.48 6.23 5.13
C GLU A 285 10.40 4.70 5.18
N GLN A 286 10.72 4.08 6.32
CA GLN A 286 10.52 2.64 6.53
C GLN A 286 9.05 2.24 6.38
N LEU A 287 8.11 3.03 6.93
CA LEU A 287 6.68 2.79 6.78
C LEU A 287 6.23 2.92 5.31
N LYS A 288 6.82 3.82 4.52
CA LYS A 288 6.57 3.93 3.07
C LYS A 288 7.09 2.71 2.32
N GLU A 289 8.27 2.21 2.65
CA GLU A 289 8.81 1.00 2.02
C GLU A 289 7.93 -0.21 2.34
N LEU A 290 7.49 -0.35 3.59
CA LEU A 290 6.54 -1.36 4.00
C LEU A 290 5.22 -1.25 3.23
N ASN A 291 4.75 -0.02 2.98
CA ASN A 291 3.49 0.18 2.26
C ASN A 291 3.51 -0.35 0.81
N ARG A 292 4.69 -0.56 0.22
CA ARG A 292 4.82 -1.16 -1.12
C ARG A 292 4.29 -2.60 -1.18
N VAL A 293 4.26 -3.31 -0.05
CA VAL A 293 3.70 -4.67 0.05
C VAL A 293 2.21 -4.69 -0.28
N TRP A 294 1.49 -3.61 0.02
CA TRP A 294 0.05 -3.46 -0.25
C TRP A 294 -0.28 -2.72 -1.53
N LYS A 295 0.70 -2.53 -2.42
CA LYS A 295 0.44 -1.88 -3.71
C LYS A 295 -0.66 -2.61 -4.48
N ASP A 296 -1.56 -1.84 -5.08
CA ASP A 296 -2.73 -2.31 -5.84
C ASP A 296 -3.80 -3.04 -4.98
N THR A 297 -3.72 -2.93 -3.64
CA THR A 297 -4.75 -3.45 -2.72
C THR A 297 -5.70 -2.35 -2.24
N ALA A 298 -6.88 -2.75 -1.74
CA ALA A 298 -7.86 -1.81 -1.17
C ALA A 298 -7.33 -0.99 0.03
N GLU A 299 -6.31 -1.50 0.71
CA GLU A 299 -5.72 -0.86 1.89
C GLU A 299 -4.67 0.21 1.54
N GLU A 300 -4.10 0.17 0.33
CA GLU A 300 -2.98 1.03 -0.09
C GLU A 300 -3.29 2.52 0.17
N LYS A 301 -4.47 2.96 -0.25
CA LYS A 301 -4.89 4.36 -0.16
C LYS A 301 -5.11 4.82 1.28
N GLY A 302 -5.63 3.95 2.15
CA GLY A 302 -5.83 4.25 3.57
C GLY A 302 -4.49 4.36 4.30
N ARG A 303 -3.61 3.38 4.08
CA ARG A 303 -2.26 3.34 4.66
C ARG A 303 -1.41 4.53 4.17
N ASN A 304 -1.48 4.89 2.89
CA ASN A 304 -0.77 6.07 2.35
C ASN A 304 -1.21 7.37 3.03
N LYS A 305 -2.52 7.59 3.19
CA LYS A 305 -3.03 8.79 3.89
C LYS A 305 -2.58 8.86 5.34
N PHE A 306 -2.55 7.73 6.04
CA PHE A 306 -2.05 7.69 7.41
C PHE A 306 -0.56 8.09 7.47
N ILE A 307 0.27 7.52 6.59
CA ILE A 307 1.70 7.85 6.50
C ILE A 307 1.91 9.33 6.11
N GLU A 308 1.13 9.87 5.18
CA GLU A 308 1.14 11.30 4.81
C GLU A 308 0.78 12.19 6.01
N SER A 309 -0.19 11.78 6.84
CA SER A 309 -0.55 12.51 8.05
C SER A 309 0.61 12.57 9.06
N LEU A 310 1.38 11.48 9.18
CA LEU A 310 2.57 11.41 10.02
C LEU A 310 3.72 12.27 9.45
N ALA A 311 3.95 12.20 8.13
CA ALA A 311 4.91 13.07 7.44
C ALA A 311 4.61 14.55 7.69
N LYS A 312 3.34 14.94 7.58
CA LYS A 312 2.91 16.30 7.88
C LYS A 312 3.23 16.72 9.32
N THR A 313 3.03 15.84 10.32
CA THR A 313 3.37 16.18 11.71
C THR A 313 4.87 16.38 11.94
N VAL A 314 5.71 15.60 11.25
CA VAL A 314 7.18 15.77 11.31
C VAL A 314 7.61 17.05 10.58
N GLU A 315 7.04 17.34 9.40
CA GLU A 315 7.30 18.56 8.66
C GLU A 315 6.88 19.83 9.42
N ASP A 316 5.70 19.80 10.06
CA ASP A 316 5.21 20.91 10.88
C ASP A 316 6.16 21.19 12.06
N LYS A 317 6.63 20.14 12.75
CA LYS A 317 7.63 20.25 13.83
C LYS A 317 8.99 20.74 13.33
N HIS A 318 9.44 20.27 12.16
CA HIS A 318 10.67 20.76 11.54
C HIS A 318 10.58 22.25 11.18
N ARG A 319 9.44 22.68 10.62
CA ARG A 319 9.19 24.09 10.30
C ARG A 319 9.16 24.96 11.55
N ASP A 320 8.56 24.48 12.63
CA ASP A 320 8.48 25.25 13.88
C ASP A 320 9.85 25.37 14.56
N LEU A 321 10.67 24.31 14.54
CA LEU A 321 12.06 24.35 14.99
C LEU A 321 12.90 25.36 14.19
N MET A 322 12.75 25.39 12.86
CA MET A 322 13.44 26.37 12.01
C MET A 322 13.04 27.81 12.34
N LYS A 323 11.75 28.06 12.61
CA LYS A 323 11.27 29.38 13.06
C LYS A 323 11.82 29.77 14.43
N GLU A 324 11.91 28.84 15.37
CA GLU A 324 12.48 29.10 16.70
C GLU A 324 13.98 29.41 16.63
N MET A 325 14.73 28.69 15.78
CA MET A 325 16.13 28.97 15.49
C MET A 325 16.33 30.34 14.82
N GLU A 326 15.40 30.77 13.96
CA GLU A 326 15.44 32.08 13.33
C GLU A 326 15.14 33.21 14.34
N GLN A 327 14.12 33.04 15.19
CA GLN A 327 13.77 34.01 16.23
C GLN A 327 14.86 34.16 17.29
N THR A 328 15.54 33.08 17.68
CA THR A 328 16.67 33.14 18.62
C THR A 328 17.88 33.85 17.99
N LYS A 329 18.13 33.67 16.70
CA LYS A 329 19.15 34.42 15.94
C LYS A 329 18.80 35.90 15.78
N GLU A 330 17.54 36.24 15.55
CA GLU A 330 17.12 37.65 15.49
C GLU A 330 17.21 38.34 16.85
N LYS A 331 16.79 37.68 17.95
CA LYS A 331 16.92 38.22 19.31
C LYS A 331 18.38 38.50 19.67
N THR A 332 19.30 37.59 19.35
CA THR A 332 20.75 37.80 19.57
C THR A 332 21.37 38.87 18.65
N LYS A 333 20.82 39.09 17.45
CA LYS A 333 21.25 40.15 16.53
C LYS A 333 20.75 41.56 16.93
N VAL A 334 19.58 41.65 17.55
CA VAL A 334 19.03 42.93 18.07
C VAL A 334 19.77 43.34 19.35
N GLU A 335 20.13 42.39 20.21
CA GLU A 335 20.85 42.67 21.47
C GLU A 335 22.33 43.07 21.25
N SER A 336 22.96 42.59 20.18
CA SER A 336 24.34 42.97 19.78
C SER A 336 24.42 44.32 19.05
N ARG A 337 23.32 44.81 18.45
CA ARG A 337 23.25 46.17 17.87
C ARG A 337 22.96 47.27 18.89
N SER A 338 22.46 46.92 20.08
CA SER A 338 22.16 47.89 21.15
C SER A 338 23.38 48.29 22.02
N ARG A 339 24.58 47.74 21.79
CA ARG A 339 25.79 48.03 22.59
C ARG A 339 26.87 48.87 21.90
N LYS A 340 26.59 49.51 20.75
CA LYS A 340 27.55 50.44 20.12
C LYS A 340 26.85 51.71 19.61
N GLY A 341 26.59 52.63 20.53
CA GLY A 341 26.06 53.96 20.21
C GLY A 341 25.94 54.82 21.46
N SER A 342 27.07 55.24 22.03
CA SER A 342 27.11 56.23 23.11
C SER A 342 27.66 57.56 22.58
N VAL A 343 27.03 58.65 23.06
CA VAL A 343 27.42 60.08 23.06
C VAL A 343 27.04 60.93 21.83
N THR A 344 25.90 61.66 21.88
CA THR A 344 25.78 63.08 22.33
C THR A 344 24.36 63.68 22.13
N ARG A 345 23.87 64.35 23.19
CA ARG A 345 23.08 65.60 23.26
C ARG A 345 21.60 65.68 22.80
N ASP A 346 20.78 65.85 23.86
CA ASP A 346 19.77 66.90 24.11
C ASP A 346 18.45 67.01 23.32
N ALA A 347 17.39 66.92 24.13
CA ALA A 347 16.22 67.82 24.23
C ALA A 347 14.85 67.35 23.68
N ALA A 348 13.89 67.46 24.61
CA ALA A 348 12.45 67.64 24.47
C ALA A 348 11.53 66.41 24.26
N ALA A 349 10.98 65.96 25.41
CA ALA A 349 9.56 65.70 25.67
C ALA A 349 8.67 65.17 24.53
N THR A 350 8.15 63.94 24.70
CA THR A 350 6.70 63.68 24.84
C THR A 350 6.45 62.22 25.21
N VAL A 351 5.47 62.05 26.09
CA VAL A 351 4.92 60.83 26.67
C VAL A 351 4.32 59.90 25.59
N VAL A 352 4.48 58.59 25.76
CA VAL A 352 3.46 57.52 25.72
C VAL A 352 4.17 56.17 25.52
N GLU A 353 4.08 55.33 26.55
CA GLU A 353 4.37 53.89 26.49
C GLU A 353 3.47 53.23 25.42
N ASP A 354 4.04 52.33 24.61
CA ASP A 354 3.33 51.08 24.31
C ASP A 354 4.27 49.97 23.88
N THR A 355 4.10 48.87 24.60
CA THR A 355 4.74 47.56 24.44
C THR A 355 4.28 46.90 23.14
N LYS A 356 5.23 46.55 22.28
CA LYS A 356 4.96 45.83 21.03
C LYS A 356 5.24 44.34 21.18
N ALA A 357 4.18 43.59 21.45
CA ALA A 357 4.09 42.15 21.15
C ALA A 357 2.65 41.80 20.72
N PRO A 358 2.46 40.74 19.92
CA PRO A 358 1.48 40.70 18.84
C PRO A 358 0.16 40.05 19.27
N GLY A 359 -0.97 40.70 18.98
CA GLY A 359 -2.29 40.21 19.38
C GLY A 359 -3.33 40.45 18.29
N GLY A 360 -3.33 39.61 17.26
CA GLY A 360 -4.38 39.58 16.25
C GLY A 360 -5.67 38.95 16.77
N PHE A 361 -6.40 39.64 17.65
CA PHE A 361 -7.77 39.26 18.07
C PHE A 361 -8.62 40.50 18.34
N GLY A 362 -8.82 41.34 17.31
CA GLY A 362 -9.61 42.58 17.43
C GLY A 362 -11.04 42.51 16.90
N LEU A 363 -11.35 41.58 15.99
CA LEU A 363 -12.63 41.62 15.24
C LEU A 363 -13.72 40.72 15.85
N ILE A 364 -13.36 39.55 16.38
CA ILE A 364 -14.33 38.59 16.95
C ILE A 364 -14.87 39.08 18.31
N SER A 365 -14.06 39.78 19.10
CA SER A 365 -14.51 40.37 20.37
C SER A 365 -15.48 41.53 20.18
N GLN A 366 -15.43 42.23 19.04
CA GLN A 366 -16.37 43.31 18.70
C GLN A 366 -17.73 42.75 18.23
N LEU A 367 -17.74 41.61 17.53
CA LEU A 367 -18.99 40.92 17.14
C LEU A 367 -19.74 40.33 18.35
N HIS A 368 -19.03 39.85 19.36
CA HIS A 368 -19.67 39.33 20.58
C HIS A 368 -20.34 40.45 21.40
N LYS A 369 -19.83 41.68 21.31
CA LYS A 369 -20.35 42.86 22.02
C LYS A 369 -21.60 43.46 21.35
N LEU A 370 -21.77 43.23 20.04
CA LEU A 370 -22.96 43.65 19.27
C LEU A 370 -24.16 42.69 19.42
N ARG A 371 -23.93 41.43 19.84
CA ARG A 371 -24.99 40.43 20.01
C ARG A 371 -25.47 40.28 21.47
N GLY A 372 -24.70 40.77 22.45
CA GLY A 372 -25.08 40.75 23.87
C GLY A 372 -25.70 42.05 24.39
N GLY A 373 -25.99 43.01 23.51
CA GLY A 373 -26.53 44.32 23.86
C GLY A 373 -27.82 44.64 23.13
N LEU A 374 -28.87 43.83 23.37
CA LEU A 374 -30.26 44.24 23.28
C LEU A 374 -31.10 43.46 24.30
#